data_AF-A0A959V0Y9-F1
#
_entry.id   AF-A0A959V0Y9-F1
#
_cell.length_a   1.000
_cell.length_b   1.000
_cell.length_c   1.000
_cell.angle_alpha   90.00
_cell.angle_beta   90.00
_cell.angle_gamma   90.00
#
_symmetry.space_group_name_H-M   'P 1'
#
loop_
_entity.id
_entity.type
_entity.pdbx_description
1 polymer ?
#
loop_
_entity_poly.entity_id
_entity_poly.type
_entity_poly.pdbx_seq_one_letter_code
_entity_poly.pdbx_strand_id
1 'polypeptide(L)'
;GLKDPSLLALAASTKTFSIYAPQIVLSEKTYMGPIGPASTKHYLFLLEDTLYQGSDSVFVISYRPRSGTKFEGLKGLLYVSTDGYAIQNAIAEPVEQEGGFGLKLQQLHARVNGTGPWFPHQLNTFLFLDMVQVEEMRLMGIGRTYLKDIAVDVEIPRREVRGPELVMERLSTRREEAFWDSLRVDTLDLRERTTYQVIDSIGEAEKLDAKVKWLGALGNGRLPLGPVDLLLDKLIWYDGYQGFRLGAGLAT
;
A
#
# COMPACT_ATOMS: atom_id res chain seq x y z
N GLY A 1 -8.00 -16.67 11.80
CA GLY A 1 -7.49 -15.34 11.43
C GLY A 1 -8.64 -14.42 11.16
N LEU A 2 -8.35 -13.14 10.94
CA LEU A 2 -9.31 -12.21 10.34
C LEU A 2 -9.82 -12.81 9.03
N LYS A 3 -11.14 -12.89 8.90
CA LYS A 3 -11.84 -13.53 7.77
C LYS A 3 -12.34 -12.51 6.76
N ASP A 4 -12.31 -11.22 7.12
CA ASP A 4 -12.82 -10.15 6.26
C ASP A 4 -11.89 -9.87 5.06
N PRO A 5 -12.41 -9.90 3.81
CA PRO A 5 -11.62 -9.70 2.60
C PRO A 5 -11.24 -8.24 2.33
N SER A 6 -11.77 -7.26 3.06
CA SER A 6 -11.46 -5.84 2.85
C SER A 6 -9.98 -5.52 3.06
N LEU A 7 -9.35 -6.13 4.05
CA LEU A 7 -7.89 -6.01 4.27
C LEU A 7 -7.09 -6.58 3.10
N LEU A 8 -7.55 -7.70 2.52
CA LEU A 8 -6.91 -8.29 1.34
C LEU A 8 -7.08 -7.40 0.10
N ALA A 9 -8.25 -6.78 -0.08
CA ALA A 9 -8.50 -5.84 -1.16
C ALA A 9 -7.61 -4.59 -1.04
N LEU A 10 -7.46 -4.05 0.17
CA LEU A 10 -6.55 -2.93 0.44
C LEU A 10 -5.10 -3.33 0.14
N ALA A 11 -4.63 -4.48 0.63
CA ALA A 11 -3.30 -4.99 0.30
C ALA A 11 -3.12 -5.15 -1.22
N ALA A 12 -4.11 -5.69 -1.91
CA ALA A 12 -4.09 -5.88 -3.37
C ALA A 12 -3.99 -4.55 -4.14
N SER A 13 -4.66 -3.49 -3.67
CA SER A 13 -4.57 -2.16 -4.31
C SER A 13 -3.16 -1.56 -4.31
N THR A 14 -2.29 -2.00 -3.38
CA THR A 14 -0.90 -1.52 -3.31
C THR A 14 0.05 -2.24 -4.27
N LYS A 15 -0.39 -3.33 -4.92
CA LYS A 15 0.45 -4.14 -5.83
C LYS A 15 0.93 -3.38 -7.07
N THR A 16 0.17 -2.39 -7.52
CA THR A 16 0.48 -1.60 -8.72
C THR A 16 1.35 -0.36 -8.44
N PHE A 17 1.79 -0.19 -7.19
CA PHE A 17 2.67 0.91 -6.81
C PHE A 17 3.98 0.87 -7.60
N SER A 18 4.35 2.02 -8.19
CA SER A 18 5.67 2.25 -8.77
C SER A 18 6.16 3.62 -8.33
N ILE A 19 7.35 3.67 -7.74
CA ILE A 19 7.97 4.94 -7.34
C ILE A 19 8.30 5.86 -8.54
N TYR A 20 8.47 5.27 -9.73
CA TYR A 20 8.74 5.99 -10.96
C TYR A 20 7.48 6.61 -11.58
N ALA A 21 6.29 6.26 -11.10
CA ALA A 21 5.05 6.80 -11.65
C ALA A 21 4.95 8.31 -11.35
N PRO A 22 4.59 9.16 -12.34
CA PRO A 22 4.35 10.59 -12.10
C PRO A 22 3.24 10.86 -11.08
N GLN A 23 2.27 9.94 -11.00
CA GLN A 23 1.15 9.97 -10.09
C GLN A 23 1.00 8.58 -9.49
N ILE A 24 0.78 8.52 -8.19
CA ILE A 24 0.66 7.29 -7.42
C ILE A 24 -0.72 7.29 -6.78
N VAL A 25 -1.54 6.30 -7.12
CA VAL A 25 -2.90 6.18 -6.57
C VAL A 25 -2.86 5.21 -5.39
N LEU A 26 -3.21 5.69 -4.20
CA LEU A 26 -3.30 4.90 -2.97
C LEU A 26 -4.68 5.11 -2.36
N SER A 27 -5.44 4.03 -2.17
CA SER A 27 -6.80 4.09 -1.60
C SER A 27 -7.67 5.18 -2.25
N GLU A 28 -7.73 5.20 -3.59
CA GLU A 28 -8.49 6.15 -4.41
C GLU A 28 -8.00 7.62 -4.38
N LYS A 29 -7.05 7.97 -3.50
CA LYS A 29 -6.36 9.28 -3.53
C LYS A 29 -5.17 9.23 -4.47
N THR A 30 -4.98 10.32 -5.21
CA THR A 30 -3.85 10.47 -6.16
C THR A 30 -2.80 11.38 -5.56
N TYR A 31 -1.59 10.84 -5.40
CA TYR A 31 -0.43 11.55 -4.89
C TYR A 31 0.54 11.89 -6.03
N MET A 32 1.20 13.04 -5.95
CA MET A 32 2.27 13.37 -6.90
C MET A 32 3.50 12.51 -6.61
N GLY A 33 4.00 11.80 -7.62
CA GLY A 33 5.19 10.96 -7.48
C GLY A 33 6.47 11.78 -7.28
N PRO A 34 7.42 11.34 -6.43
CA PRO A 34 8.66 12.07 -6.17
C PRO A 34 9.66 12.02 -7.35
N ILE A 35 9.53 11.06 -8.26
CA ILE A 35 10.42 10.92 -9.43
C ILE A 35 9.71 11.39 -10.73
N GLY A 36 8.49 11.92 -10.61
CA GLY A 36 7.73 12.43 -11.76
C GLY A 36 8.31 13.69 -12.39
N PRO A 37 7.83 14.08 -13.59
CA PRO A 37 8.19 15.35 -14.22
C PRO A 37 7.98 16.54 -13.28
N ALA A 38 8.95 17.46 -13.27
CA ALA A 38 8.94 18.67 -12.43
C ALA A 38 8.88 18.42 -10.91
N SER A 39 9.13 17.20 -10.42
CA SER A 39 9.09 16.88 -8.98
C SER A 39 10.01 17.77 -8.14
N THR A 40 11.18 18.18 -8.64
CA THR A 40 12.14 19.06 -7.94
C THR A 40 11.62 20.46 -7.62
N LYS A 41 10.56 20.93 -8.31
CA LYS A 41 9.85 22.18 -7.99
C LYS A 41 8.91 22.02 -6.79
N HIS A 42 8.38 20.82 -6.59
CA HIS A 42 7.36 20.51 -5.58
C HIS A 42 7.95 19.85 -4.33
N TYR A 43 9.00 19.06 -4.52
CA TYR A 43 9.72 18.32 -3.49
C TYR A 43 11.09 18.94 -3.20
N LEU A 44 11.46 18.94 -1.93
CA LEU A 44 12.83 19.12 -1.47
C LEU A 44 13.48 17.74 -1.40
N PHE A 45 14.65 17.61 -2.01
CA PHE A 45 15.50 16.42 -1.94
C PHE A 45 16.77 16.77 -1.17
N LEU A 46 17.13 15.95 -0.17
CA LEU A 46 18.34 16.13 0.63
C LEU A 46 19.14 14.83 0.58
N LEU A 47 20.43 14.93 0.26
CA LEU A 47 21.35 13.81 0.41
C LEU A 47 21.63 13.62 1.89
N GLU A 48 21.20 12.49 2.44
CA GLU A 48 21.37 12.14 3.86
C GLU A 48 22.67 11.36 4.08
N ASP A 49 22.99 10.45 3.15
CA ASP A 49 24.15 9.56 3.28
C ASP A 49 24.60 9.00 1.91
N THR A 50 25.78 8.39 1.86
CA THR A 50 26.29 7.59 0.75
C THR A 50 26.80 6.25 1.28
N LEU A 51 26.14 5.16 0.88
CA LEU A 51 26.52 3.81 1.27
C LEU A 51 27.44 3.19 0.22
N TYR A 52 28.57 2.61 0.64
CA TYR A 52 29.51 1.95 -0.27
C TYR A 52 29.23 0.44 -0.32
N GLN A 53 28.95 -0.11 -1.50
CA GLN A 53 28.61 -1.52 -1.73
C GLN A 53 29.50 -2.12 -2.81
N GLY A 54 30.70 -2.56 -2.41
CA GLY A 54 31.68 -3.11 -3.35
C GLY A 54 32.17 -2.05 -4.34
N SER A 55 31.90 -2.25 -5.63
CA SER A 55 32.23 -1.29 -6.69
C SER A 55 31.15 -0.23 -6.93
N ASP A 56 29.97 -0.37 -6.31
CA ASP A 56 28.86 0.57 -6.41
C ASP A 56 28.76 1.44 -5.16
N SER A 57 28.16 2.61 -5.32
CA SER A 57 27.75 3.49 -4.21
C SER A 57 26.26 3.77 -4.30
N VAL A 58 25.60 3.92 -3.16
CA VAL A 58 24.16 4.15 -3.08
C VAL A 58 23.92 5.44 -2.32
N PHE A 59 23.39 6.45 -3.01
CA PHE A 59 22.98 7.70 -2.38
C PHE A 59 21.65 7.49 -1.64
N VAL A 60 21.62 7.89 -0.38
CA VAL A 60 20.39 7.91 0.42
C VAL A 60 19.85 9.34 0.38
N ILE A 61 18.74 9.54 -0.31
CA ILE A 61 18.14 10.86 -0.54
C ILE A 61 16.78 10.89 0.15
N SER A 62 16.61 11.76 1.13
CA SER A 62 15.28 12.04 1.66
C SER A 62 14.51 12.98 0.75
N TYR A 63 13.19 12.80 0.70
CA TYR A 63 12.31 13.71 -0.01
C TYR A 63 11.07 14.06 0.80
N ARG A 64 10.61 15.29 0.65
CA ARG A 64 9.37 15.82 1.26
C ARG A 64 8.86 17.03 0.49
N PRO A 65 7.56 17.34 0.49
CA PRO A 65 7.06 18.56 -0.15
C PRO A 65 7.78 19.80 0.37
N ARG A 66 8.01 20.77 -0.50
CA ARG A 66 8.54 22.09 -0.11
C ARG A 66 7.51 22.85 0.71
N SER A 67 7.98 23.72 1.59
CA SER A 67 7.08 24.61 2.32
C SER A 67 6.28 25.51 1.36
N GLY A 68 4.99 25.67 1.61
CA GLY A 68 4.11 26.56 0.84
C GLY A 68 3.51 25.95 -0.44
N THR A 69 3.78 24.69 -0.75
CA THR A 69 3.10 23.98 -1.84
C THR A 69 1.82 23.32 -1.35
N LYS A 70 0.74 23.38 -2.12
CA LYS A 70 -0.55 22.72 -1.83
C LYS A 70 -0.81 21.60 -2.83
N PHE A 71 -0.50 20.37 -2.44
CA PHE A 71 -0.79 19.16 -3.22
C PHE A 71 -0.70 17.92 -2.32
N GLU A 72 -1.32 16.82 -2.75
CA GLU A 72 -1.20 15.51 -2.11
C GLU A 72 0.21 14.94 -2.34
N GLY A 73 1.06 15.10 -1.33
CA GLY A 73 2.48 14.75 -1.38
C GLY A 73 2.83 13.51 -0.59
N LEU A 74 3.89 12.85 -1.02
CA LEU A 74 4.54 11.75 -0.31
C LEU A 74 5.82 12.24 0.37
N LYS A 75 6.28 11.56 1.40
CA LYS A 75 7.62 11.72 1.96
C LYS A 75 8.30 10.36 2.08
N GLY A 76 9.62 10.37 2.20
CA GLY A 76 10.37 9.15 2.46
C GLY A 76 11.82 9.20 1.98
N LEU A 77 12.33 8.05 1.55
CA LEU A 77 13.73 7.85 1.19
C LEU A 77 13.85 7.20 -0.19
N LEU A 78 14.82 7.66 -0.97
CA LEU A 78 15.25 7.06 -2.23
C LEU A 78 16.70 6.61 -2.07
N TYR A 79 16.95 5.33 -2.33
CA TYR A 79 18.28 4.75 -2.37
C TYR A 79 18.64 4.64 -3.85
N VAL A 80 19.49 5.54 -4.32
CA VAL A 80 19.85 5.69 -5.73
C VAL A 80 21.23 5.08 -5.93
N SER A 81 21.29 3.97 -6.65
CA SER A 81 22.55 3.31 -7.01
C SER A 81 23.30 4.15 -8.06
N THR A 82 24.62 4.28 -7.93
CA THR A 82 25.47 4.94 -8.94
C THR A 82 25.55 4.13 -10.23
N ASP A 83 25.19 2.86 -10.17
CA ASP A 83 24.99 2.00 -11.32
C ASP A 83 23.68 2.33 -12.06
N GLY A 84 23.80 3.27 -13.00
CA GLY A 84 22.69 3.70 -13.86
C GLY A 84 21.72 4.66 -13.20
N TYR A 85 22.02 5.19 -12.01
CA TYR A 85 21.16 6.11 -11.25
C TYR A 85 19.75 5.55 -10.98
N ALA A 86 19.66 4.22 -10.89
CA ALA A 86 18.41 3.54 -10.63
C ALA A 86 18.09 3.51 -9.13
N ILE A 87 16.79 3.49 -8.82
CA ILE A 87 16.32 3.23 -7.47
C ILE A 87 16.58 1.77 -7.11
N GLN A 88 17.39 1.54 -6.08
CA GLN A 88 17.60 0.24 -5.43
C GLN A 88 16.51 -0.02 -4.38
N ASN A 89 16.14 1.00 -3.62
CA ASN A 89 15.10 0.95 -2.60
C ASN A 89 14.36 2.30 -2.54
N ALA A 90 13.05 2.25 -2.44
CA ALA A 90 12.23 3.44 -2.22
C ALA A 90 11.30 3.21 -1.04
N ILE A 91 11.20 4.22 -0.18
CA ILE A 91 10.24 4.28 0.90
C ILE A 91 9.35 5.48 0.65
N ALA A 92 8.03 5.27 0.70
CA ALA A 92 7.05 6.31 0.46
C ALA A 92 5.90 6.21 1.46
N GLU A 93 5.52 7.35 2.04
CA GLU A 93 4.34 7.48 2.90
C GLU A 93 3.63 8.82 2.61
N PRO A 94 2.29 8.87 2.64
CA PRO A 94 1.56 10.13 2.63
C PRO A 94 2.05 11.07 3.73
N VAL A 95 2.23 12.35 3.38
CA VAL A 95 2.61 13.38 4.36
C VAL A 95 1.50 13.57 5.39
N GLU A 96 0.28 13.63 4.89
CA GLU A 96 -0.94 13.73 5.69
C GLU A 96 -1.57 12.33 5.79
N GLN A 97 -1.79 11.88 7.02
CA GLN A 97 -2.49 10.65 7.33
C GLN A 97 -3.79 11.04 8.03
N GLU A 98 -4.92 10.75 7.38
CA GLU A 98 -6.24 11.09 7.90
C GLU A 98 -6.80 9.96 8.77
N GLY A 99 -7.59 10.31 9.77
CA GLY A 99 -8.48 9.38 10.46
C GLY A 99 -7.80 8.25 11.24
N GLY A 100 -6.51 8.36 11.59
CA GLY A 100 -5.79 7.30 12.31
C GLY A 100 -5.46 6.08 11.44
N PHE A 101 -5.51 6.24 10.11
CA PHE A 101 -5.02 5.26 9.15
C PHE A 101 -3.67 5.72 8.58
N GLY A 102 -2.63 4.94 8.85
CA GLY A 102 -1.30 5.15 8.31
C GLY A 102 -0.95 4.15 7.22
N LEU A 103 -0.30 4.63 6.17
CA LEU A 103 0.20 3.82 5.06
C LEU A 103 1.67 4.14 4.81
N LYS A 104 2.50 3.10 4.76
CA LYS A 104 3.89 3.20 4.31
C LYS A 104 4.16 2.10 3.30
N LEU A 105 4.85 2.46 2.23
CA LEU A 105 5.22 1.57 1.15
C LEU A 105 6.74 1.51 1.06
N GLN A 106 7.23 0.33 0.72
CA GLN A 106 8.62 0.11 0.38
C GLN A 106 8.70 -0.71 -0.91
N GLN A 107 9.52 -0.27 -1.85
CA GLN A 107 9.76 -0.97 -3.10
C GLN A 107 11.25 -1.24 -3.27
N LEU A 108 11.60 -2.52 -3.33
CA LEU A 108 12.95 -3.01 -3.51
C LEU A 108 13.14 -3.43 -4.96
N HIS A 109 14.25 -3.00 -5.54
CA HIS A 109 14.62 -3.30 -6.91
C HIS A 109 15.92 -4.12 -6.93
N ALA A 110 16.04 -4.95 -7.94
CA ALA A 110 17.25 -5.69 -8.23
C ALA A 110 17.47 -5.74 -9.75
N ARG A 111 18.70 -6.04 -10.16
CA ARG A 111 18.99 -6.32 -11.57
C ARG A 111 18.33 -7.62 -12.00
N VAL A 112 17.54 -7.57 -13.06
CA VAL A 112 16.97 -8.79 -13.67
C VAL A 112 18.11 -9.68 -14.15
N ASN A 113 18.14 -10.94 -13.73
CA ASN A 113 19.22 -11.90 -14.03
C ASN A 113 20.64 -11.42 -13.63
N GLY A 114 20.75 -10.47 -12.68
CA GLY A 114 22.03 -9.96 -12.17
C GLY A 114 22.74 -8.92 -13.05
N THR A 115 22.42 -8.84 -14.34
CA THR A 115 23.05 -7.89 -15.30
C THR A 115 22.06 -7.07 -16.11
N GLY A 116 20.78 -7.45 -16.13
CA GLY A 116 19.71 -6.72 -16.80
C GLY A 116 19.32 -5.43 -16.07
N PRO A 117 18.28 -4.73 -16.54
CA PRO A 117 17.84 -3.47 -15.94
C PRO A 117 17.39 -3.67 -14.49
N TRP A 118 17.42 -2.58 -13.73
CA TRP A 118 16.83 -2.54 -12.40
C TRP A 118 15.31 -2.64 -12.51
N PHE A 119 14.74 -3.60 -11.79
CA PHE A 119 13.30 -3.85 -11.79
C PHE A 119 12.80 -4.14 -10.36
N PRO A 120 11.57 -3.75 -9.99
CA PRO A 120 11.00 -4.13 -8.71
C PRO A 120 11.01 -5.66 -8.55
N HIS A 121 11.49 -6.16 -7.42
CA HIS A 121 11.41 -7.59 -7.09
C HIS A 121 10.59 -7.85 -5.83
N GLN A 122 10.45 -6.85 -4.96
CA GLN A 122 9.66 -6.94 -3.75
C GLN A 122 8.96 -5.61 -3.43
N LEU A 123 7.72 -5.71 -2.96
CA LEU A 123 6.95 -4.60 -2.41
C LEU A 123 6.50 -4.95 -0.99
N ASN A 124 6.78 -4.05 -0.04
CA ASN A 124 6.26 -4.16 1.32
C ASN A 124 5.26 -3.03 1.57
N THR A 125 4.13 -3.38 2.15
CA THR A 125 3.06 -2.47 2.54
C THR A 125 2.88 -2.55 4.04
N PHE A 126 2.97 -1.42 4.72
CA PHE A 126 2.76 -1.30 6.15
C PHE A 126 1.50 -0.48 6.37
N LEU A 127 0.54 -1.07 7.08
CA LEU A 127 -0.73 -0.47 7.43
C LEU A 127 -0.74 -0.24 8.94
N PHE A 128 -1.01 0.98 9.36
CA PHE A 128 -1.16 1.35 10.76
C PHE A 128 -2.62 1.71 11.00
N LEU A 129 -3.28 0.98 11.88
CA LEU A 129 -4.71 1.17 12.19
C LEU A 129 -4.81 1.71 13.62
N ASP A 130 -4.37 2.94 13.83
CA ASP A 130 -4.38 3.58 15.16
C ASP A 130 -5.81 3.74 15.71
N MET A 131 -6.81 3.73 14.83
CA MET A 131 -8.24 3.74 15.14
C MET A 131 -8.78 2.41 15.70
N VAL A 132 -8.04 1.30 15.57
CA VAL A 132 -8.35 0.02 16.24
C VAL A 132 -7.37 -0.18 17.37
N GLN A 133 -7.87 0.00 18.59
CA GLN A 133 -7.14 -0.32 19.80
C GLN A 133 -7.80 -1.51 20.47
N VAL A 134 -6.96 -2.47 20.86
CA VAL A 134 -7.33 -3.55 21.78
C VAL A 134 -6.48 -3.33 23.01
N GLU A 135 -7.12 -2.92 24.11
CA GLU A 135 -6.42 -2.43 25.30
C GLU A 135 -5.46 -1.28 24.93
N GLU A 136 -4.16 -1.40 25.21
CA GLU A 136 -3.13 -0.43 24.84
C GLU A 136 -2.41 -0.78 23.52
N MET A 137 -2.82 -1.85 22.84
CA MET A 137 -2.17 -2.34 21.62
C MET A 137 -2.82 -1.72 20.38
N ARG A 138 -1.95 -1.26 19.46
CA ARG A 138 -2.34 -0.73 18.14
C ARG A 138 -2.25 -1.83 17.10
N LEU A 139 -3.25 -1.90 16.22
CA LEU A 139 -3.26 -2.87 15.15
C LEU A 139 -2.36 -2.42 13.99
N MET A 140 -1.52 -3.33 13.50
CA MET A 140 -0.65 -3.12 12.35
C MET A 140 -0.80 -4.28 11.36
N GLY A 141 -0.85 -3.96 10.07
CA GLY A 141 -0.80 -4.92 8.97
C GLY A 141 0.51 -4.81 8.20
N ILE A 142 1.08 -5.94 7.81
CA ILE A 142 2.26 -5.99 6.94
C ILE A 142 1.93 -6.90 5.76
N GLY A 143 1.94 -6.34 4.55
CA GLY A 143 1.87 -7.07 3.30
C GLY A 143 3.25 -7.16 2.67
N ARG A 144 3.64 -8.35 2.20
CA ARG A 144 4.86 -8.54 1.41
C ARG A 144 4.49 -9.20 0.08
N THR A 145 4.85 -8.56 -1.01
CA THR A 145 4.64 -9.05 -2.37
C THR A 145 5.99 -9.31 -3.00
N TYR A 146 6.16 -10.51 -3.56
CA TYR A 146 7.36 -10.92 -4.25
C TYR A 146 7.04 -11.15 -5.73
N LEU A 147 7.86 -10.58 -6.62
CA LEU A 147 7.74 -10.77 -8.05
C LEU A 147 8.69 -11.88 -8.49
N LYS A 148 8.15 -12.90 -9.16
CA LYS A 148 8.88 -14.07 -9.69
C LYS A 148 8.85 -14.08 -11.21
N ASP A 149 9.79 -14.80 -11.79
CA ASP A 149 9.88 -15.05 -13.24
C ASP A 149 9.84 -13.75 -14.06
N ILE A 150 10.61 -12.75 -13.59
CA ILE A 150 10.66 -11.42 -14.18
C ILE A 150 11.38 -11.49 -15.52
N ALA A 151 10.65 -11.21 -16.58
CA ALA A 151 11.18 -11.02 -17.93
C ALA A 151 10.89 -9.59 -18.40
N VAL A 152 11.92 -8.92 -18.91
CA VAL A 152 11.85 -7.55 -19.43
C VAL A 152 12.00 -7.58 -20.95
N ASP A 153 11.48 -6.54 -21.62
CA ASP A 153 11.54 -6.39 -23.08
C ASP A 153 10.96 -7.59 -23.86
N VAL A 154 9.96 -8.26 -23.28
CA VAL A 154 9.23 -9.36 -23.94
C VAL A 154 8.18 -8.78 -24.89
N GLU A 155 8.14 -9.30 -26.11
CA GLU A 155 7.10 -8.96 -27.07
C GLU A 155 5.77 -9.61 -26.66
N ILE A 156 4.81 -8.79 -26.19
CA ILE A 156 3.48 -9.27 -25.79
C ILE A 156 2.49 -9.03 -26.95
N PRO A 157 1.85 -10.08 -27.49
CA PRO A 157 0.81 -9.92 -28.49
C PRO A 157 -0.34 -9.05 -27.98
N ARG A 158 -0.81 -8.08 -28.78
CA ARG A 158 -1.90 -7.16 -28.38
C ARG A 158 -3.16 -7.86 -27.85
N ARG A 159 -3.46 -9.10 -28.26
CA ARG A 159 -4.62 -9.87 -27.77
C ARG A 159 -4.46 -10.40 -26.34
N GLU A 160 -3.23 -10.44 -25.84
CA GLU A 160 -2.88 -10.98 -24.52
C GLU A 160 -2.83 -9.89 -23.46
N VAL A 161 -2.79 -8.61 -23.86
CA VAL A 161 -2.97 -7.46 -22.97
C VAL A 161 -4.45 -7.37 -22.58
N ARG A 162 -4.90 -8.28 -21.71
CA ARG A 162 -6.11 -8.09 -20.93
C ARG A 162 -5.77 -7.15 -19.77
N GLY A 163 -6.70 -6.27 -19.40
CA GLY A 163 -6.52 -5.41 -18.22
C GLY A 163 -6.21 -6.25 -16.97
N PRO A 164 -5.71 -5.65 -15.87
CA PRO A 164 -5.41 -6.38 -14.65
C PRO A 164 -6.68 -7.02 -14.09
N GLU A 165 -6.97 -8.25 -14.51
CA GLU A 165 -8.07 -9.03 -13.97
C GLU A 165 -7.55 -9.60 -12.66
N LEU A 166 -7.96 -8.96 -11.56
CA LEU A 166 -7.74 -9.51 -10.24
C LEU A 166 -8.65 -10.74 -10.10
N VAL A 167 -8.22 -11.88 -10.64
CA VAL A 167 -8.90 -13.15 -10.44
C VAL A 167 -8.56 -13.64 -9.03
N MET A 168 -9.15 -13.01 -8.04
CA MET A 168 -9.26 -13.60 -6.71
C MET A 168 -10.27 -14.73 -6.85
N GLU A 169 -9.78 -15.94 -7.12
CA GLU A 169 -10.59 -17.13 -6.99
C GLU A 169 -11.04 -17.17 -5.52
N ARG A 170 -12.31 -16.82 -5.24
CA ARG A 170 -12.89 -16.73 -3.88
C ARG A 170 -12.70 -18.02 -3.06
N LEU A 171 -12.32 -19.12 -3.72
CA LEU A 171 -12.04 -20.44 -3.16
C LEU A 171 -10.60 -20.61 -2.65
N SER A 172 -9.68 -19.69 -2.97
CA SER A 172 -8.27 -19.77 -2.58
C SER A 172 -8.06 -19.55 -1.08
N THR A 173 -8.96 -18.88 -0.35
CA THR A 173 -8.80 -18.63 1.10
C THR A 173 -9.06 -19.85 2.00
N ARG A 174 -9.53 -20.99 1.44
CA ARG A 174 -9.74 -22.25 2.18
C ARG A 174 -8.89 -23.37 1.59
N ARG A 175 -7.58 -23.15 1.55
CA ARG A 175 -6.59 -24.17 1.16
C ARG A 175 -5.79 -24.62 2.38
N GLU A 176 -5.26 -25.82 2.30
CA GLU A 176 -4.41 -26.40 3.36
C GLU A 176 -3.07 -25.66 3.46
N GLU A 177 -2.43 -25.70 4.63
CA GLU A 177 -1.14 -24.99 4.86
C GLU A 177 -0.06 -25.45 3.87
N ALA A 178 -0.03 -26.74 3.53
CA ALA A 178 0.92 -27.30 2.57
C ALA A 178 0.83 -26.63 1.18
N PHE A 179 -0.36 -26.21 0.76
CA PHE A 179 -0.54 -25.46 -0.48
C PHE A 179 0.11 -24.07 -0.35
N TRP A 180 -0.15 -23.37 0.75
CA TRP A 180 0.43 -22.04 0.99
C TRP A 180 1.94 -22.08 1.14
N ASP A 181 2.47 -23.07 1.87
CA ASP A 181 3.91 -23.27 2.05
C ASP A 181 4.64 -23.47 0.72
N SER A 182 4.02 -24.14 -0.26
CA SER A 182 4.60 -24.30 -1.59
C SER A 182 4.71 -22.99 -2.39
N LEU A 183 3.89 -22.00 -2.07
CA LEU A 183 3.86 -20.70 -2.75
C LEU A 183 4.67 -19.63 -2.02
N ARG A 184 4.92 -19.79 -0.72
CA ARG A 184 5.70 -18.86 0.09
C ARG A 184 7.12 -18.74 -0.46
N VAL A 185 7.59 -17.50 -0.59
CA VAL A 185 8.97 -17.20 -1.00
C VAL A 185 9.94 -17.39 0.16
N ASP A 186 9.44 -17.14 1.38
CA ASP A 186 10.22 -17.19 2.61
C ASP A 186 9.43 -17.90 3.70
N THR A 187 10.14 -18.43 4.69
CA THR A 187 9.56 -19.10 5.86
C THR A 187 8.92 -18.09 6.80
N LEU A 188 7.84 -18.51 7.48
CA LEU A 188 7.23 -17.69 8.51
C LEU A 188 8.19 -17.50 9.69
N ASP A 189 8.45 -16.23 10.03
CA ASP A 189 9.20 -15.88 11.22
C ASP A 189 8.40 -16.15 12.50
N LEU A 190 9.06 -16.11 13.67
CA LEU A 190 8.42 -16.40 14.95
C LEU A 190 7.24 -15.45 15.26
N ARG A 191 7.35 -14.19 14.84
CA ARG A 191 6.32 -13.17 15.08
C ARG A 191 5.10 -13.44 14.20
N GLU A 192 5.31 -13.79 12.93
CA GLU A 192 4.24 -14.16 12.00
C GLU A 192 3.48 -15.40 12.49
N ARG A 193 4.18 -16.46 12.93
CA ARG A 193 3.54 -17.65 13.51
C ARG A 193 2.72 -17.33 14.75
N THR A 194 3.27 -16.50 15.64
CA THR A 194 2.57 -16.07 16.87
C THR A 194 1.36 -15.19 16.54
N THR A 195 1.44 -14.39 15.47
CA THR A 195 0.33 -13.52 15.03
C THR A 195 -0.90 -14.35 14.65
N TYR A 196 -0.73 -15.48 13.98
CA TYR A 196 -1.85 -16.39 13.67
C TYR A 196 -2.57 -16.91 14.92
N GLN A 197 -1.85 -17.19 16.01
CA GLN A 197 -2.47 -17.70 17.24
C GLN A 197 -3.15 -16.58 18.04
N VAL A 198 -2.48 -15.42 18.14
CA VAL A 198 -2.94 -14.29 18.95
C VAL A 198 -4.11 -13.56 18.30
N ILE A 199 -4.05 -13.28 16.99
CA ILE A 199 -5.13 -12.57 16.28
C ILE A 199 -6.39 -13.43 16.18
N ASP A 200 -6.27 -14.76 16.16
CA ASP A 200 -7.44 -15.64 16.17
C ASP A 200 -8.19 -15.54 17.50
N SER A 201 -7.44 -15.61 18.60
CA SER A 201 -8.00 -15.57 19.96
C SER A 201 -8.57 -14.19 20.30
N ILE A 202 -7.80 -13.12 20.03
CA ILE A 202 -8.24 -11.73 20.25
C ILE A 202 -9.34 -11.35 19.25
N GLY A 203 -9.25 -11.80 18.00
CA GLY A 203 -10.19 -11.46 16.95
C GLY A 203 -11.62 -11.87 17.27
N GLU A 204 -11.80 -13.06 17.84
CA GLU A 204 -13.11 -13.54 18.27
C GLU A 204 -13.61 -12.82 19.54
N ALA A 205 -12.73 -12.61 20.53
CA ALA A 205 -13.09 -11.92 21.77
C ALA A 205 -13.50 -10.44 21.54
N GLU A 206 -12.75 -9.74 20.69
CA GLU A 206 -12.89 -8.30 20.45
C GLU A 206 -13.69 -7.95 19.19
N LYS A 207 -14.22 -8.97 18.49
CA LYS A 207 -14.93 -8.82 17.22
C LYS A 207 -14.14 -7.99 16.20
N LEU A 208 -12.85 -8.27 16.08
CA LEU A 208 -11.93 -7.49 15.22
C LEU A 208 -12.39 -7.45 13.76
N ASP A 209 -12.96 -8.54 13.24
CA ASP A 209 -13.52 -8.58 11.87
C ASP A 209 -14.57 -7.48 11.65
N ALA A 210 -15.47 -7.27 12.62
CA ALA A 210 -16.48 -6.23 12.54
C ALA A 210 -15.84 -4.85 12.60
N LYS A 211 -14.90 -4.62 13.51
CA LYS A 211 -14.18 -3.34 13.63
C LYS A 211 -13.48 -3.00 12.31
N VAL A 212 -12.69 -3.92 11.76
CA VAL A 212 -12.00 -3.77 10.47
C VAL A 212 -12.97 -3.47 9.32
N LYS A 213 -14.09 -4.20 9.23
CA LYS A 213 -15.12 -3.97 8.20
C LYS A 213 -15.71 -2.57 8.28
N TRP A 214 -16.00 -2.09 9.50
CA TRP A 214 -16.48 -0.72 9.71
C TRP A 214 -15.46 0.34 9.29
N LEU A 215 -14.16 0.04 9.38
CA LEU A 215 -13.11 0.96 8.91
C LEU A 215 -12.97 1.00 7.41
N GLY A 216 -12.95 -0.17 6.75
CA GLY A 216 -12.97 -0.22 5.29
C GLY A 216 -14.17 0.54 4.74
N ALA A 217 -15.31 0.46 5.42
CA ALA A 217 -16.50 1.20 5.10
C ALA A 217 -16.35 2.74 5.27
N LEU A 218 -15.76 3.19 6.38
CA LEU A 218 -15.49 4.62 6.62
C LEU A 218 -14.49 5.19 5.61
N GLY A 219 -13.40 4.47 5.33
CA GLY A 219 -12.35 4.90 4.41
C GLY A 219 -12.82 5.00 2.96
N ASN A 220 -13.68 4.08 2.52
CA ASN A 220 -14.26 4.10 1.17
C ASN A 220 -15.53 4.96 1.07
N GLY A 221 -15.95 5.61 2.17
CA GLY A 221 -17.16 6.42 2.23
C GLY A 221 -18.47 5.62 2.06
N ARG A 222 -18.44 4.30 2.26
CA ARG A 222 -19.57 3.39 2.01
C ARG A 222 -19.78 2.43 3.16
N LEU A 223 -20.90 2.53 3.85
CA LEU A 223 -21.27 1.64 4.95
C LEU A 223 -22.22 0.53 4.49
N PRO A 224 -21.78 -0.75 4.45
CA PRO A 224 -22.63 -1.85 4.02
C PRO A 224 -23.71 -2.17 5.06
N LEU A 225 -24.97 -1.86 4.75
CA LEU A 225 -26.16 -2.16 5.55
C LEU A 225 -26.91 -3.38 4.99
N GLY A 226 -26.17 -4.43 4.63
CA GLY A 226 -26.73 -5.65 4.03
C GLY A 226 -26.76 -5.58 2.50
N PRO A 227 -27.92 -5.56 1.83
CA PRO A 227 -28.02 -5.51 0.36
C PRO A 227 -27.81 -4.13 -0.24
N VAL A 228 -27.63 -3.10 0.59
CA VAL A 228 -27.41 -1.71 0.19
C VAL A 228 -26.30 -1.09 1.01
N ASP A 229 -25.46 -0.31 0.37
CA ASP A 229 -24.44 0.52 0.98
C ASP A 229 -24.98 1.93 1.23
N LEU A 230 -24.78 2.44 2.44
CA LEU A 230 -25.02 3.83 2.80
C LEU A 230 -23.80 4.67 2.42
N LEU A 231 -24.01 5.68 1.57
CA LEU A 231 -22.99 6.63 1.13
C LEU A 231 -22.76 7.69 2.21
N LEU A 232 -21.64 7.59 2.91
CA LEU A 232 -21.30 8.42 4.06
C LEU A 232 -20.94 9.86 3.65
N ASP A 233 -20.34 10.03 2.47
CA ASP A 233 -20.07 11.34 1.84
C ASP A 233 -21.34 12.15 1.55
N LYS A 234 -22.50 11.49 1.53
CA LYS A 234 -23.82 12.10 1.28
C LYS A 234 -24.67 12.27 2.53
N LEU A 235 -24.17 11.88 3.70
CA LEU A 235 -24.93 12.00 4.96
C LEU A 235 -24.91 13.41 5.52
N ILE A 236 -23.78 14.10 5.44
CA ILE A 236 -23.58 15.43 6.03
C ILE A 236 -22.89 16.31 5.00
N TRP A 237 -23.54 17.41 4.64
CA TRP A 237 -22.99 18.41 3.74
C TRP A 237 -22.97 19.76 4.44
N TYR A 238 -21.88 20.51 4.27
CA TYR A 238 -21.73 21.84 4.85
C TYR A 238 -21.39 22.84 3.75
N ASP A 239 -22.22 23.87 3.63
CA ASP A 239 -22.02 25.01 2.75
C ASP A 239 -22.07 26.29 3.59
N GLY A 240 -21.07 27.16 3.43
CA GLY A 240 -20.94 28.42 4.17
C GLY A 240 -22.10 29.41 3.96
N TYR A 241 -22.91 29.24 2.90
CA TYR A 241 -24.11 30.06 2.67
C TYR A 241 -25.41 29.44 3.20
N GLN A 242 -25.50 28.10 3.28
CA GLN A 242 -26.76 27.38 3.52
C GLN A 242 -26.77 26.53 4.81
N GLY A 243 -25.65 26.46 5.53
CA GLY A 243 -25.52 25.74 6.79
C GLY A 243 -25.42 24.22 6.61
N PHE A 244 -25.68 23.47 7.70
CA PHE A 244 -25.66 22.01 7.69
C PHE A 244 -26.86 21.44 6.95
N ARG A 245 -26.60 20.50 6.04
CA ARG A 245 -27.63 19.67 5.40
C ARG A 245 -27.38 18.21 5.71
N LEU A 246 -28.46 17.54 6.09
CA LEU A 246 -28.48 16.09 6.24
C LEU A 246 -29.02 15.50 4.94
N GLY A 247 -28.31 14.52 4.40
CA GLY A 247 -28.72 13.75 3.23
C GLY A 247 -28.69 12.26 3.52
N ALA A 248 -29.11 11.46 2.55
CA ALA A 248 -28.92 10.02 2.57
C ALA A 248 -28.71 9.54 1.14
N GLY A 249 -27.61 8.84 0.89
CA GLY A 249 -27.35 8.17 -0.38
C GLY A 249 -27.31 6.66 -0.16
N LEU A 250 -28.00 5.90 -1.01
CA LEU A 250 -27.90 4.45 -1.03
C LEU A 250 -27.32 4.02 -2.38
N ALA A 251 -26.50 2.98 -2.36
CA ALA A 251 -26.00 2.32 -3.55
C ALA A 251 -26.14 0.81 -3.38
N THR A 252 -26.59 0.12 -4.43
CA THR A 252 -26.69 -1.35 -4.51
C THR A 252 -25.44 -1.95 -5.13
#